data_AF-A0A6B2FRS6-F1
#
_entry.id   AF-A0A6B2FRS6-F1
#
_cell.length_a   1.000
_cell.length_b   1.000
_cell.length_c   1.000
_cell.angle_alpha   90.00
_cell.angle_beta   90.00
_cell.angle_gamma   90.00
#
_symmetry.space_group_name_H-M   'P 1'
#
loop_
_entity.id
_entity.type
_entity.pdbx_description
1 polymer ?
#
loop_
_entity_poly.entity_id
_entity_poly.type
_entity_poly.pdbx_seq_one_letter_code
_entity_poly.pdbx_strand_id
1 'polypeptide(L)'
;MRTRENSLVSIIMTGLFAAIIYLGVWVLRIPVPALVGRPFIHFGNTLTAVAILYLGCRNGMLAGIIGLGGFDLLNGYAATSWLTMLEVVVVASVLTAVYKGMHYQDSKKNIIILGIIAGVTKIFTTYCVSIVEALMVGTSLNVALVSSFVSLPATVINSISTAICTPILYFAVRDGARRVLRKSV
;
A
#
# COMPACT_ATOMS: atom_id res chain seq x y z
N MET A 1 -7.53 4.50 15.77
CA MET A 1 -8.34 3.26 15.89
C MET A 1 -7.52 2.05 16.30
N ARG A 2 -6.21 2.08 16.10
CA ARG A 2 -5.21 1.09 16.55
C ARG A 2 -5.43 0.35 17.86
N THR A 3 -5.89 1.02 18.92
CA THR A 3 -6.06 0.38 20.24
C THR A 3 -7.39 -0.35 20.41
N ARG A 4 -8.29 -0.29 19.42
CA ARG A 4 -9.63 -0.91 19.45
C ARG A 4 -9.88 -1.77 18.20
N GLU A 5 -8.96 -2.69 17.93
CA GLU A 5 -8.97 -3.50 16.69
C GLU A 5 -10.23 -4.37 16.51
N ASN A 6 -10.88 -4.78 17.60
CA ASN A 6 -12.09 -5.63 17.57
C ASN A 6 -13.40 -4.85 17.69
N SER A 7 -13.36 -3.51 17.66
CA SER A 7 -14.59 -2.72 17.74
C SER A 7 -15.35 -2.75 16.42
N LEU A 8 -16.70 -2.67 16.47
CA LEU A 8 -17.56 -2.59 15.29
C LEU A 8 -17.10 -1.48 14.33
N VAL A 9 -16.77 -0.30 14.87
CA VAL A 9 -16.24 0.83 14.12
C VAL A 9 -14.94 0.47 13.39
N SER A 10 -14.03 -0.28 14.03
CA SER A 10 -12.78 -0.69 13.40
C SER A 10 -13.00 -1.70 12.28
N ILE A 11 -13.96 -2.61 12.40
CA ILE A 11 -14.31 -3.57 11.34
C ILE A 11 -14.90 -2.82 10.15
N ILE A 12 -15.86 -1.93 10.39
CA ILE A 12 -16.48 -1.10 9.35
C ILE A 12 -15.42 -0.28 8.61
N MET A 13 -14.52 0.37 9.34
CA MET A 13 -13.45 1.14 8.74
C MET A 13 -12.45 0.27 7.97
N THR A 14 -12.17 -0.95 8.42
CA THR A 14 -11.34 -1.91 7.68
C THR A 14 -11.98 -2.25 6.34
N GLY A 15 -13.29 -2.54 6.31
CA GLY A 15 -14.03 -2.79 5.07
C GLY A 15 -14.06 -1.56 4.15
N LEU A 16 -14.28 -0.36 4.70
CA LEU A 16 -14.26 0.88 3.94
C LEU A 16 -12.87 1.16 3.34
N PHE A 17 -11.81 0.93 4.11
CA PHE A 17 -10.44 1.04 3.59
C PHE A 17 -10.16 0.00 2.51
N ALA A 18 -10.59 -1.25 2.67
CA ALA A 18 -10.44 -2.26 1.63
C ALA A 18 -11.13 -1.83 0.32
N ALA A 19 -12.36 -1.32 0.41
CA ALA A 19 -13.12 -0.84 -0.74
C ALA A 19 -12.46 0.37 -1.41
N ILE A 20 -12.02 1.38 -0.66
CA ILE A 20 -11.38 2.56 -1.26
C ILE A 20 -9.98 2.24 -1.80
N ILE A 21 -9.25 1.28 -1.21
CA ILE A 21 -7.97 0.80 -1.76
C ILE A 21 -8.23 0.17 -3.13
N TYR A 22 -9.19 -0.75 -3.25
CA TYR A 22 -9.57 -1.35 -4.53
C TYR A 22 -9.95 -0.29 -5.56
N LEU A 23 -10.87 0.63 -5.21
CA LEU A 23 -11.31 1.70 -6.11
C LEU A 23 -10.18 2.68 -6.44
N GLY A 24 -9.25 2.92 -5.52
CA GLY A 24 -8.07 3.76 -5.71
C GLY A 24 -7.02 3.15 -6.65
N VAL A 25 -7.09 1.84 -6.91
CA VAL A 25 -6.35 1.20 -8.01
C VAL A 25 -7.14 1.26 -9.31
N TRP A 26 -8.43 0.94 -9.25
CA TRP A 26 -9.25 0.77 -10.45
C TRP A 26 -9.60 2.08 -11.15
N VAL A 27 -10.07 3.07 -10.39
CA VAL A 27 -10.57 4.36 -10.91
C VAL A 27 -9.46 5.38 -11.03
N LEU A 28 -8.58 5.47 -10.04
CA LEU A 28 -7.55 6.50 -9.94
C LEU A 28 -6.22 6.04 -10.54
N ARG A 29 -6.26 5.50 -11.77
CA ARG A 29 -5.06 5.05 -12.48
C ARG A 29 -4.69 5.93 -13.66
N ILE A 30 -3.41 6.27 -13.76
CA ILE A 30 -2.85 7.04 -14.87
C ILE A 30 -1.82 6.15 -15.58
N PRO A 31 -2.05 5.73 -16.83
CA PRO A 31 -1.10 4.88 -17.55
C PRO A 31 0.24 5.62 -17.72
N VAL A 32 1.35 4.89 -17.51
CA VAL A 32 2.70 5.43 -17.65
C VAL A 32 3.40 4.71 -18.81
N PRO A 33 4.10 5.43 -19.71
CA PRO A 33 4.94 4.79 -20.71
C PRO A 33 6.03 3.96 -20.03
N ALA A 34 6.16 2.69 -20.42
CA ALA A 34 7.22 1.82 -19.95
C ALA A 34 7.69 0.87 -21.06
N LEU A 35 8.95 0.46 -20.97
CA LEU A 35 9.56 -0.49 -21.89
C LEU A 35 9.07 -1.93 -21.66
N VAL A 36 8.63 -2.25 -20.45
CA VAL A 36 8.12 -3.57 -20.05
C VAL A 36 6.78 -3.40 -19.32
N GLY A 37 5.78 -4.18 -19.75
CA GLY A 37 4.46 -4.19 -19.14
C GLY A 37 3.60 -2.95 -19.47
N ARG A 38 2.51 -2.78 -18.70
CA ARG A 38 1.59 -1.64 -18.81
C ARG A 38 1.38 -1.02 -17.42
N PRO A 39 2.43 -0.45 -16.81
CA PRO A 39 2.30 0.09 -15.48
C PRO A 39 1.45 1.35 -15.51
N PHE A 40 0.88 1.66 -14.35
CA PHE A 40 0.09 2.85 -14.15
C PHE A 40 0.38 3.41 -12.76
N ILE A 41 0.27 4.72 -12.62
CA ILE A 41 0.26 5.36 -11.30
C ILE A 41 -1.07 5.00 -10.67
N HIS A 42 -1.08 4.57 -9.41
CA HIS A 42 -2.29 4.34 -8.65
C HIS A 42 -2.12 4.75 -7.19
N PHE A 43 -3.23 4.87 -6.46
CA PHE A 43 -3.22 5.31 -5.06
C PHE A 43 -3.44 4.16 -4.07
N GLY A 44 -3.58 2.93 -4.54
CA GLY A 44 -3.79 1.76 -3.67
C GLY A 44 -2.66 1.56 -2.64
N ASN A 45 -1.39 1.74 -3.02
CA ASN A 45 -0.26 1.62 -2.09
C ASN A 45 -0.30 2.71 -1.01
N THR A 46 -0.57 3.95 -1.42
CA THR A 46 -0.77 5.09 -0.52
C THR A 46 -1.89 4.84 0.46
N LEU A 47 -3.06 4.41 -0.02
CA LEU A 47 -4.24 4.16 0.82
C LEU A 47 -4.00 2.97 1.76
N THR A 48 -3.24 1.96 1.33
CA THR A 48 -2.82 0.84 2.18
C THR A 48 -1.89 1.30 3.31
N ALA A 49 -0.90 2.14 3.00
CA ALA A 49 -0.04 2.74 4.02
C ALA A 49 -0.88 3.55 5.02
N VAL A 50 -1.79 4.40 4.55
CA VAL A 50 -2.71 5.16 5.42
C VAL A 50 -3.56 4.22 6.29
N ALA A 51 -4.08 3.12 5.74
CA ALA A 51 -4.85 2.12 6.49
C ALA A 51 -4.03 1.52 7.64
N ILE A 52 -2.79 1.10 7.37
CA ILE A 52 -1.84 0.57 8.37
C ILE A 52 -1.53 1.64 9.43
N LEU A 53 -1.31 2.89 9.00
CA LEU A 53 -1.04 4.00 9.89
C LEU A 53 -2.24 4.35 10.79
N TYR A 54 -3.47 4.21 10.30
CA TYR A 54 -4.68 4.65 11.01
C TYR A 54 -5.38 3.55 11.82
N LEU A 55 -5.55 2.38 11.21
CA LEU A 55 -6.24 1.21 11.78
C LEU A 55 -5.30 0.32 12.59
N GLY A 56 -4.00 0.35 12.32
CA GLY A 56 -3.00 -0.52 12.93
C GLY A 56 -2.54 -1.63 12.01
N CYS A 57 -1.55 -2.39 12.48
CA CYS A 57 -0.92 -3.43 11.69
C CYS A 57 -1.95 -4.43 11.18
N ARG A 58 -2.71 -5.06 12.09
CA ARG A 58 -3.63 -6.14 11.73
C ARG A 58 -4.72 -5.69 10.77
N ASN A 59 -5.51 -4.70 11.19
CA ASN A 59 -6.67 -4.26 10.42
C ASN A 59 -6.29 -3.49 9.16
N GLY A 60 -5.22 -2.68 9.20
CA GLY A 60 -4.72 -1.99 8.01
C GLY A 60 -4.10 -2.96 6.98
N MET A 61 -3.38 -3.98 7.44
CA MET A 61 -2.87 -5.06 6.58
C MET A 61 -4.00 -5.84 5.94
N LEU A 62 -5.04 -6.22 6.70
CA LEU A 62 -6.23 -6.88 6.14
C LEU A 62 -6.91 -6.01 5.08
N ALA A 63 -7.08 -4.72 5.34
CA ALA A 63 -7.63 -3.79 4.35
C ALA A 63 -6.78 -3.75 3.07
N GLY A 64 -5.45 -3.70 3.20
CA GLY A 64 -4.53 -3.73 2.06
C GLY A 64 -4.57 -5.05 1.28
N ILE A 65 -4.55 -6.20 1.97
CA ILE A 65 -4.61 -7.53 1.35
C ILE A 65 -5.92 -7.69 0.57
N ILE A 66 -7.06 -7.33 1.18
CA ILE A 66 -8.36 -7.45 0.53
C ILE A 66 -8.48 -6.44 -0.62
N GLY A 67 -8.05 -5.20 -0.42
CA GLY A 67 -8.17 -4.14 -1.42
C GLY A 67 -7.26 -4.34 -2.63
N LEU A 68 -5.94 -4.46 -2.41
CA LEU A 68 -4.96 -4.63 -3.48
C LEU A 68 -5.00 -6.05 -4.07
N GLY A 69 -4.98 -7.08 -3.22
CA GLY A 69 -5.06 -8.46 -3.67
C GLY A 69 -6.38 -8.75 -4.38
N GLY A 70 -7.49 -8.23 -3.85
CA GLY A 70 -8.80 -8.33 -4.51
C GLY A 70 -8.85 -7.61 -5.86
N PHE A 71 -8.17 -6.46 -6.00
CA PHE A 71 -8.02 -5.80 -7.31
C PHE A 71 -7.32 -6.72 -8.30
N ASP A 72 -6.16 -7.26 -7.94
CA ASP A 72 -5.39 -8.12 -8.84
C ASP A 72 -6.17 -9.39 -9.22
N LEU A 73 -6.87 -9.98 -8.25
CA LEU A 73 -7.68 -11.18 -8.46
C LEU A 73 -8.81 -10.95 -9.48
N LEU A 74 -9.42 -9.76 -9.48
CA LEU A 74 -10.59 -9.44 -10.29
C LEU A 74 -10.26 -8.70 -11.61
N ASN A 75 -9.02 -8.23 -11.79
CA ASN A 75 -8.64 -7.35 -12.92
C ASN A 75 -7.53 -7.92 -13.80
N GLY A 76 -7.40 -9.25 -13.87
CA GLY A 76 -6.50 -9.92 -14.82
C GLY A 76 -5.10 -10.25 -14.29
N TYR A 77 -4.87 -10.09 -12.98
CA TYR A 77 -3.60 -10.40 -12.30
C TYR A 77 -3.76 -11.52 -11.25
N ALA A 78 -4.77 -12.39 -11.42
CA ALA A 78 -5.10 -13.43 -10.45
C ALA A 78 -3.92 -14.36 -10.11
N ALA A 79 -3.09 -14.72 -11.09
CA ALA A 79 -1.95 -15.60 -10.89
C ALA A 79 -0.83 -14.99 -10.02
N THR A 80 -0.74 -13.66 -9.95
CA THR A 80 0.29 -12.93 -9.20
C THR A 80 -0.27 -12.18 -7.99
N SER A 81 -1.60 -12.14 -7.82
CA SER A 81 -2.29 -11.48 -6.69
C SER A 81 -1.74 -11.85 -5.31
N TRP A 82 -1.33 -13.11 -5.11
CA TRP A 82 -0.72 -13.55 -3.85
C TRP A 82 0.61 -12.86 -3.54
N LEU A 83 1.39 -12.48 -4.55
CA LEU A 83 2.61 -11.69 -4.40
C LEU A 83 2.28 -10.30 -3.87
N THR A 84 1.24 -9.65 -4.41
CA THR A 84 0.76 -8.36 -3.92
C THR A 84 0.29 -8.44 -2.47
N MET A 85 -0.42 -9.51 -2.10
CA MET A 85 -0.80 -9.73 -0.70
C MET A 85 0.43 -9.87 0.22
N LEU A 86 1.48 -10.58 -0.23
CA LEU A 86 2.74 -10.67 0.51
C LEU A 86 3.46 -9.32 0.64
N GLU A 87 3.46 -8.50 -0.41
CA GLU A 87 4.02 -7.15 -0.32
C GLU A 87 3.32 -6.31 0.75
N VAL A 88 1.99 -6.42 0.86
CA VAL A 88 1.24 -5.73 1.93
C VAL A 88 1.68 -6.19 3.31
N VAL A 89 1.91 -7.50 3.50
CA VAL A 89 2.43 -8.04 4.78
C VAL A 89 3.79 -7.44 5.12
N VAL A 90 4.70 -7.36 4.14
CA VAL A 90 6.04 -6.77 4.33
C VAL A 90 5.92 -5.29 4.67
N VAL A 91 5.16 -4.51 3.90
CA VAL A 91 4.95 -3.08 4.13
C VAL A 91 4.33 -2.82 5.51
N ALA A 92 3.31 -3.59 5.89
CA ALA A 92 2.68 -3.48 7.20
C ALA A 92 3.66 -3.78 8.34
N SER A 93 4.49 -4.81 8.19
CA SER A 93 5.51 -5.18 9.16
C SER A 93 6.56 -4.09 9.33
N VAL A 94 7.11 -3.57 8.22
CA VAL A 94 8.13 -2.51 8.23
C VAL A 94 7.58 -1.23 8.83
N LEU A 95 6.41 -0.76 8.37
CA LEU A 95 5.80 0.46 8.89
C LEU A 95 5.50 0.32 10.37
N THR A 96 4.98 -0.81 10.82
CA THR A 96 4.66 -1.03 12.23
C THR A 96 5.94 -1.04 13.08
N ALA A 97 7.01 -1.68 12.62
CA ALA A 97 8.29 -1.72 13.32
C ALA A 97 8.91 -0.31 13.47
N VAL A 98 8.96 0.46 12.38
CA VAL A 98 9.49 1.84 12.39
C VAL A 98 8.63 2.74 13.27
N TYR A 99 7.31 2.65 13.16
CA TYR A 99 6.40 3.47 13.95
C TYR A 99 6.45 3.13 15.46
N LYS A 100 6.66 1.85 15.79
CA LYS A 100 6.94 1.43 17.17
C LYS A 100 8.23 2.05 17.69
N GLY A 101 9.29 2.08 16.88
CA GLY A 101 10.55 2.78 17.20
C GLY A 101 10.39 4.29 17.39
N MET A 102 9.36 4.89 16.79
CA MET A 102 8.96 6.29 16.99
C MET A 102 7.95 6.49 18.12
N HIS A 103 7.78 5.50 19.00
CA HIS A 103 6.84 5.51 20.13
C HIS A 103 5.39 5.81 19.73
N TYR A 104 4.98 5.42 18.52
CA TYR A 104 3.64 5.70 17.98
C TYR A 104 3.25 7.19 18.01
N GLN A 105 4.22 8.09 17.92
CA GLN A 105 3.97 9.52 17.95
C GLN A 105 3.55 10.05 16.58
N ASP A 106 2.33 10.57 16.49
CA ASP A 106 1.72 11.14 15.27
C ASP A 106 2.20 12.57 14.95
N SER A 107 3.50 12.82 14.97
CA SER A 107 4.05 14.12 14.57
C SER A 107 4.07 14.23 13.04
N LYS A 108 3.98 15.45 12.49
CA LYS A 108 4.07 15.67 11.03
C LYS A 108 5.34 15.03 10.45
N LYS A 109 6.47 15.21 11.15
CA LYS A 109 7.76 14.63 10.80
C LYS A 109 7.71 13.10 10.74
N ASN A 110 7.16 12.45 11.77
CA ASN A 110 7.12 10.99 11.84
C ASN A 110 6.27 10.38 10.72
N ILE A 111 5.11 10.97 10.45
CA ILE A 111 4.22 10.48 9.38
C ILE A 111 4.86 10.69 7.99
N ILE A 112 5.57 11.80 7.76
CA ILE A 112 6.34 12.01 6.52
C ILE A 112 7.41 10.93 6.37
N ILE A 113 8.18 10.65 7.43
CA ILE A 113 9.19 9.58 7.42
C ILE A 113 8.55 8.24 7.11
N LEU A 114 7.42 7.91 7.75
CA LEU A 114 6.69 6.67 7.51
C LEU A 114 6.16 6.57 6.07
N GLY A 115 5.72 7.68 5.46
CA GLY A 115 5.36 7.72 4.04
C GLY A 115 6.55 7.41 3.12
N ILE A 116 7.71 8.00 3.41
CA ILE A 116 8.95 7.72 2.66
C ILE A 116 9.35 6.25 2.81
N ILE A 117 9.33 5.72 4.03
CA ILE A 117 9.62 4.31 4.31
C ILE A 117 8.66 3.40 3.55
N ALA A 118 7.35 3.69 3.52
CA ALA A 118 6.39 2.92 2.74
C ALA A 118 6.77 2.88 1.25
N GLY A 119 7.10 4.04 0.67
CA GLY A 119 7.52 4.14 -0.73
C GLY A 119 8.81 3.37 -1.02
N VAL A 120 9.83 3.50 -0.15
CA VAL A 120 11.11 2.79 -0.30
C VAL A 120 10.91 1.29 -0.18
N THR A 121 10.17 0.82 0.83
CA THR A 121 9.83 -0.61 0.97
C THR A 121 9.15 -1.13 -0.29
N LYS A 122 8.19 -0.38 -0.85
CA LYS A 122 7.52 -0.76 -2.09
C LYS A 122 8.45 -0.86 -3.29
N ILE A 123 9.47 -0.02 -3.42
CA ILE A 123 10.46 -0.13 -4.51
C ILE A 123 11.17 -1.49 -4.42
N PHE A 124 11.66 -1.85 -3.23
CA PHE A 124 12.37 -3.11 -3.02
C PHE A 124 11.46 -4.33 -3.21
N THR A 125 10.27 -4.32 -2.60
CA THR A 125 9.36 -5.46 -2.71
C THR A 125 8.87 -5.66 -4.13
N THR A 126 8.54 -4.57 -4.84
CA THR A 126 8.05 -4.66 -6.23
C THR A 126 9.15 -5.18 -7.15
N TYR A 127 10.41 -4.78 -6.94
CA TYR A 127 11.53 -5.33 -7.72
C TYR A 127 11.66 -6.85 -7.52
N CYS A 128 11.59 -7.33 -6.27
CA CYS A 128 11.61 -8.76 -5.98
C CYS A 128 10.41 -9.49 -6.61
N VAL A 129 9.21 -8.90 -6.53
CA VAL A 129 8.00 -9.45 -7.15
C VAL A 129 8.17 -9.55 -8.66
N SER A 130 8.64 -8.49 -9.33
CA SER A 130 8.87 -8.51 -10.79
C SER A 130 9.87 -9.59 -11.20
N ILE A 131 10.90 -9.86 -10.40
CA ILE A 131 11.84 -10.96 -10.66
C ILE A 131 11.10 -12.30 -10.57
N VAL A 132 10.31 -12.52 -9.51
CA VAL A 132 9.54 -13.75 -9.32
C VAL A 132 8.54 -13.94 -10.46
N GLU A 133 7.81 -12.89 -10.85
CA GLU A 133 6.87 -12.93 -11.98
C GLU A 133 7.56 -13.28 -13.30
N ALA A 134 8.71 -12.69 -13.58
CA ALA A 134 9.50 -12.99 -14.78
C ALA A 134 9.99 -14.45 -14.78
N LEU A 135 10.37 -14.99 -13.63
CA LEU A 135 10.77 -16.40 -13.50
C LEU A 135 9.56 -17.35 -13.63
N MET A 136 8.38 -16.96 -13.12
CA MET A 136 7.14 -17.76 -13.24
C MET A 136 6.72 -17.98 -14.69
N VAL A 137 7.01 -17.02 -15.58
CA VAL A 137 6.75 -17.16 -17.03
C VAL A 137 7.90 -17.85 -17.79
N GLY A 138 8.91 -18.37 -17.08
CA GLY A 138 9.97 -19.20 -17.64
C GLY A 138 11.19 -18.45 -18.19
N THR A 139 11.39 -17.17 -17.86
CA THR A 139 12.59 -16.45 -18.28
C THR A 139 13.83 -16.90 -17.50
N SER A 140 15.02 -16.70 -18.09
CA SER A 140 16.28 -16.94 -17.37
C SER A 140 16.52 -15.85 -16.32
N LEU A 141 17.25 -16.19 -15.25
CA LEU A 141 17.49 -15.26 -14.12
C LEU A 141 18.10 -13.93 -14.57
N ASN A 142 19.04 -13.95 -15.52
CA ASN A 142 19.66 -12.73 -16.04
C ASN A 142 18.64 -11.82 -16.75
N VAL A 143 17.72 -12.42 -17.52
CA VAL A 143 16.64 -11.66 -18.19
C VAL A 143 15.64 -11.13 -17.18
N ALA A 144 15.29 -11.92 -16.17
CA ALA A 144 14.40 -11.50 -15.08
C ALA A 144 14.95 -10.28 -14.31
N LEU A 145 16.24 -10.29 -13.97
CA LEU A 145 16.90 -9.18 -13.27
C LEU A 145 16.88 -7.89 -14.12
N VAL A 146 17.26 -7.98 -15.39
CA VAL A 146 17.32 -6.82 -16.29
C VAL A 146 15.92 -6.26 -16.56
N SER A 147 14.95 -7.11 -16.90
CA SER A 147 13.58 -6.67 -17.19
C SER A 147 12.90 -6.05 -15.96
N SER A 148 13.11 -6.63 -14.77
CA SER A 148 12.60 -6.09 -13.51
C SER A 148 13.20 -4.72 -13.21
N PHE A 149 14.50 -4.54 -13.47
CA PHE A 149 15.18 -3.26 -13.26
C PHE A 149 14.62 -2.17 -14.19
N VAL A 150 14.38 -2.53 -15.45
CA VAL A 150 13.79 -1.64 -16.46
C VAL A 150 12.35 -1.23 -16.10
N SER A 151 11.62 -2.03 -15.31
CA SER A 151 10.26 -1.70 -14.86
C SER A 151 10.21 -0.74 -13.66
N LEU A 152 11.32 -0.58 -12.92
CA LEU A 152 11.39 0.22 -11.71
C LEU A 152 10.96 1.69 -11.84
N PRO A 153 11.18 2.41 -12.95
CA PRO A 153 10.80 3.83 -13.05
C PRO A 153 9.32 4.08 -12.71
N ALA A 154 8.41 3.21 -13.15
CA ALA A 154 6.99 3.37 -12.83
C ALA A 154 6.72 3.13 -11.33
N THR A 155 7.38 2.15 -10.72
CA THR A 155 7.32 1.89 -9.28
C THR A 155 7.86 3.07 -8.48
N VAL A 156 8.98 3.65 -8.90
CA VAL A 156 9.57 4.84 -8.25
C VAL A 156 8.58 6.00 -8.26
N ILE A 157 7.90 6.25 -9.38
CA ILE A 157 6.86 7.30 -9.46
C ILE A 157 5.71 7.02 -8.49
N ASN A 158 5.23 5.77 -8.44
CA ASN A 158 4.20 5.33 -7.48
C ASN A 158 4.66 5.50 -6.02
N SER A 159 5.92 5.19 -5.73
CA SER A 159 6.50 5.33 -4.40
C SER A 159 6.70 6.78 -3.99
N ILE A 160 7.03 7.68 -4.92
CA ILE A 160 7.06 9.12 -4.68
C ILE A 160 5.64 9.62 -4.35
N SER A 161 4.64 9.21 -5.14
CA SER A 161 3.24 9.53 -4.85
C SER A 161 2.83 9.01 -3.46
N THR A 162 3.22 7.78 -3.12
CA THR A 162 3.00 7.21 -1.78
C THR A 162 3.65 8.05 -0.69
N ALA A 163 4.90 8.46 -0.85
CA ALA A 163 5.62 9.25 0.14
C ALA A 163 4.99 10.64 0.38
N ILE A 164 4.47 11.28 -0.66
CA ILE A 164 3.85 12.61 -0.59
C ILE A 164 2.41 12.51 -0.08
N CYS A 165 1.60 11.61 -0.66
CA CYS A 165 0.17 11.55 -0.39
C CYS A 165 -0.16 10.88 0.96
N THR A 166 0.66 9.94 1.44
CA THR A 166 0.43 9.26 2.73
C THR A 166 0.27 10.23 3.90
N PRO A 167 1.20 11.19 4.16
CA PRO A 167 1.03 12.12 5.27
C PRO A 167 -0.19 13.03 5.11
N ILE A 168 -0.47 13.50 3.90
CA ILE A 168 -1.63 14.36 3.61
C ILE A 168 -2.93 13.61 3.94
N LEU A 169 -3.09 12.41 3.38
CA LEU A 169 -4.28 11.59 3.56
C LEU A 169 -4.41 11.08 4.99
N TYR A 170 -3.30 10.72 5.65
CA TYR A 170 -3.32 10.29 7.06
C TYR A 170 -3.93 11.35 7.96
N PHE A 171 -3.47 12.61 7.87
CA PHE A 171 -4.02 13.68 8.69
C PHE A 171 -5.46 14.04 8.29
N ALA A 172 -5.78 14.05 6.99
CA ALA A 172 -7.15 14.26 6.53
C ALA A 172 -8.13 13.23 7.10
N VAL A 173 -7.79 11.94 7.05
CA VAL A 173 -8.61 10.86 7.63
C VAL A 173 -8.67 10.97 9.15
N ARG A 174 -7.53 11.20 9.82
CA ARG A 174 -7.46 11.32 11.28
C ARG A 174 -8.35 12.44 11.80
N ASP A 175 -8.29 13.61 11.19
CA ASP A 175 -9.04 14.78 11.62
C ASP A 175 -10.51 14.69 11.21
N GLY A 176 -10.80 14.19 10.01
CA GLY A 176 -12.17 13.92 9.56
C GLY A 176 -12.89 12.91 10.45
N ALA A 177 -12.26 11.76 10.73
CA ALA A 177 -12.84 10.74 11.60
C ALA A 177 -13.03 11.23 13.04
N ARG A 178 -12.11 12.06 13.56
CA ARG A 178 -12.32 12.70 14.88
C ARG A 178 -13.60 13.54 14.89
N ARG A 179 -13.86 14.35 13.86
CA ARG A 179 -15.05 15.21 13.80
C ARG A 179 -16.34 14.42 13.71
N VAL A 180 -16.35 13.32 12.96
CA VAL A 180 -17.54 12.48 12.78
C VAL A 180 -17.80 11.64 14.03
N LEU A 181 -16.79 10.93 14.52
CA LEU A 181 -16.96 9.95 15.59
C LEU A 181 -17.06 10.56 17.00
N ARG A 182 -16.60 11.81 17.20
CA ARG A 182 -16.90 12.55 18.45
C ARG A 182 -18.33 13.05 18.53
N LYS A 183 -19.04 13.21 17.40
CA LYS A 183 -20.45 13.61 17.43
C LYS A 183 -21.41 12.45 17.74
N SER A 184 -20.86 11.25 17.91
CA SER A 184 -21.62 10.00 18.12
C SER A 184 -21.61 9.53 19.59
N VAL A 185 -21.05 10.34 20.50
CA VAL A 185 -21.02 10.16 21.96
C VAL A 185 -21.38 11.50 22.58
#